data_AF-A0A4Y2BEM7-F1
#
_entry.id   AF-A0A4Y2BEM7-F1
#
_cell.length_a   1.000
_cell.length_b   1.000
_cell.length_c   1.000
_cell.angle_alpha   90.00
_cell.angle_beta   90.00
_cell.angle_gamma   90.00
#
_symmetry.space_group_name_H-M   'P 1'
#
loop_
_entity.id
_entity.type
_entity.pdbx_description
1 polymer ?
#
loop_
_entity_poly.entity_id
_entity_poly.type
_entity_poly.pdbx_seq_one_letter_code
_entity_poly.pdbx_strand_id
1 'polypeptide(L)'
;MKKPILSPKKTITEGVVMKALNPRCKLKQHLQELFFKNWQNLWDNGNTERFVRKVLKTVHLKPVFWTREGSFGRVFVTGHGPFPSFLNRFLLSDSDSCACGEVGDPIHFATSCPLTLSWHIRKPSTSLESLWYLRVLENPNSRNRIINMIKFIIDNENIMRLE
;
A
#
# COMPACT_ATOMS: atom_id res chain seq x y z
N MET A 1 -69.26 48.72 10.43
CA MET A 1 -69.33 47.99 9.14
C MET A 1 -68.76 46.58 9.35
N LYS A 2 -69.44 45.53 8.88
CA LYS A 2 -69.01 44.12 9.02
C LYS A 2 -68.40 43.57 7.72
N LYS A 3 -67.46 42.61 7.90
CA LYS A 3 -66.96 41.52 7.01
C LYS A 3 -65.72 41.81 6.11
N PRO A 4 -64.93 40.77 5.72
CA PRO A 4 -64.86 39.37 6.20
C PRO A 4 -63.44 38.86 6.56
N ILE A 5 -63.43 37.76 7.31
CA ILE A 5 -62.30 36.85 7.52
C ILE A 5 -62.06 36.06 6.22
N LEU A 6 -60.80 35.99 5.76
CA LEU A 6 -60.36 35.04 4.73
C LEU A 6 -59.39 34.04 5.36
N SER A 7 -59.78 32.78 5.29
CA SER A 7 -59.07 31.57 5.73
C SER A 7 -57.79 31.31 4.93
N PRO A 8 -56.85 30.50 5.47
CA PRO A 8 -55.59 30.22 4.80
C PRO A 8 -55.85 29.38 3.54
N LYS A 9 -55.39 29.87 2.39
CA LYS A 9 -55.34 29.06 1.17
C LYS A 9 -54.34 27.93 1.38
N LYS A 10 -54.83 26.74 1.72
CA LYS A 10 -54.12 25.48 1.49
C LYS A 10 -53.97 25.32 -0.02
N THR A 11 -52.74 25.46 -0.51
CA THR A 11 -52.39 24.97 -1.84
C THR A 11 -51.67 23.64 -1.65
N ILE A 12 -52.42 22.55 -1.77
CA ILE A 12 -51.87 21.22 -2.05
C ILE A 12 -51.64 21.22 -3.56
N THR A 13 -50.39 21.20 -3.99
CA THR A 13 -50.03 20.74 -5.32
C THR A 13 -49.10 19.56 -5.14
N GLU A 14 -49.69 18.38 -5.28
CA GLU A 14 -48.97 17.15 -5.62
C GLU A 14 -48.08 17.44 -6.83
N GLY A 15 -46.78 17.45 -6.58
CA GLY A 15 -45.77 17.61 -7.62
C GLY A 15 -44.62 16.70 -7.24
N VAL A 16 -44.79 15.42 -7.56
CA VAL A 16 -43.77 14.35 -7.61
C VAL A 16 -42.65 14.52 -6.59
N VAL A 17 -42.72 13.75 -5.50
CA VAL A 17 -41.55 13.47 -4.67
C VAL A 17 -40.46 12.96 -5.61
N MET A 18 -39.56 13.85 -6.02
CA MET A 18 -38.34 13.51 -6.71
C MET A 18 -37.64 12.55 -5.76
N LYS A 19 -37.73 11.25 -6.08
CA LYS A 19 -37.04 10.17 -5.36
C LYS A 19 -35.65 10.70 -5.09
N ALA A 20 -35.35 10.93 -3.81
CA ALA A 20 -34.11 11.54 -3.39
C ALA A 20 -32.98 10.84 -4.11
N LEU A 21 -32.41 11.51 -5.13
CA LEU A 21 -31.18 11.04 -5.76
C LEU A 21 -30.22 10.89 -4.60
N ASN A 22 -29.68 9.67 -4.42
CA ASN A 22 -28.81 9.37 -3.30
C ASN A 22 -27.79 10.52 -3.17
N PRO A 23 -27.62 11.09 -1.96
CA PRO A 23 -26.64 12.14 -1.75
C PRO A 23 -25.31 11.74 -2.38
N ARG A 24 -24.62 12.69 -3.03
CA ARG A 24 -23.37 12.42 -3.74
C ARG A 24 -22.37 11.61 -2.91
N CYS A 25 -22.34 11.83 -1.59
CA CYS A 25 -21.53 11.05 -0.65
C CYS A 25 -21.89 9.56 -0.63
N LYS A 26 -23.19 9.20 -0.64
CA LYS A 26 -23.69 7.83 -0.62
C LYS A 26 -23.42 7.11 -1.95
N LEU A 27 -23.58 7.82 -3.08
CA LEU A 27 -23.17 7.28 -4.39
C LEU A 27 -21.66 7.05 -4.45
N LYS A 28 -20.86 8.00 -3.97
CA LYS A 28 -19.39 7.88 -3.92
C LYS A 28 -18.95 6.70 -3.05
N GLN A 29 -19.54 6.54 -1.86
CA GLN A 29 -19.27 5.42 -0.97
C GLN A 29 -19.61 4.09 -1.64
N HIS A 30 -20.78 3.98 -2.26
CA HIS A 30 -21.20 2.74 -2.90
C HIS A 30 -20.31 2.35 -4.09
N LEU A 31 -19.89 3.35 -4.90
CA LEU A 31 -18.92 3.13 -5.97
C LEU A 31 -17.56 2.69 -5.44
N GLN A 32 -17.10 3.28 -4.33
CA GLN A 32 -15.87 2.85 -3.67
C GLN A 32 -15.96 1.40 -3.18
N GLU A 33 -17.06 1.03 -2.52
CA GLU A 33 -17.31 -0.34 -2.06
C GLU A 33 -17.30 -1.35 -3.22
N LEU A 34 -18.00 -1.04 -4.31
CA LEU A 34 -18.00 -1.86 -5.53
C LEU A 34 -16.61 -1.97 -6.15
N PHE A 35 -15.87 -0.87 -6.22
CA PHE A 35 -14.51 -0.85 -6.73
C PHE A 35 -13.57 -1.74 -5.90
N PHE A 36 -13.59 -1.60 -4.56
CA PHE A 36 -12.76 -2.44 -3.70
C PHE A 36 -13.14 -3.90 -3.77
N LYS A 37 -14.43 -4.22 -3.87
CA LYS A 37 -14.89 -5.60 -4.02
C LYS A 37 -14.38 -6.21 -5.33
N ASN A 38 -14.54 -5.50 -6.45
CA ASN A 38 -14.05 -5.98 -7.74
C ASN A 38 -12.52 -6.10 -7.77
N TRP A 39 -11.82 -5.12 -7.20
CA TRP A 39 -10.37 -5.16 -7.13
C TRP A 39 -9.88 -6.32 -6.26
N GLN A 40 -10.51 -6.55 -5.10
CA GLN A 40 -10.18 -7.67 -4.22
C GLN A 40 -10.41 -9.00 -4.94
N ASN A 41 -11.51 -9.15 -5.68
CA ASN A 41 -11.76 -10.34 -6.48
C ASN A 41 -10.67 -10.57 -7.54
N LEU A 42 -10.22 -9.52 -8.22
CA LEU A 42 -9.11 -9.62 -9.19
C LEU A 42 -7.79 -9.95 -8.51
N TRP A 43 -7.55 -9.41 -7.31
CA TRP A 43 -6.35 -9.68 -6.52
C TRP A 43 -6.27 -11.14 -6.04
N ASP A 44 -7.40 -11.67 -5.55
CA ASP A 44 -7.49 -13.03 -5.02
C ASP A 44 -7.38 -14.09 -6.13
N ASN A 45 -7.96 -13.80 -7.31
CA ASN A 45 -7.96 -14.70 -8.48
C ASN A 45 -6.79 -14.45 -9.45
N GLY A 46 -5.89 -13.50 -9.14
CA GLY A 46 -4.75 -13.16 -9.99
C GLY A 46 -3.67 -14.24 -9.99
N ASN A 47 -3.15 -14.57 -11.18
CA ASN A 47 -2.09 -15.57 -11.36
C ASN A 47 -0.69 -15.03 -11.01
N THR A 48 -0.53 -13.70 -10.95
CA THR A 48 0.75 -13.01 -10.73
C THR A 48 1.05 -12.86 -9.23
N GLU A 49 2.33 -13.03 -8.87
CA GLU A 49 2.92 -12.79 -7.54
C GLU A 49 2.17 -13.40 -6.33
N ARG A 50 2.25 -14.73 -6.22
CA ARG A 50 1.81 -15.50 -5.05
C ARG A 50 2.37 -14.98 -3.72
N PHE A 51 3.54 -14.35 -3.72
CA PHE A 51 4.21 -13.89 -2.51
C PHE A 51 3.58 -12.62 -1.93
N VAL A 52 3.41 -11.57 -2.74
CA VAL A 52 2.86 -10.29 -2.29
C VAL A 52 1.45 -10.49 -1.74
N ARG A 53 0.62 -11.37 -2.35
CA ARG A 53 -0.72 -11.71 -1.84
C ARG A 53 -0.70 -12.45 -0.49
N LYS A 54 0.33 -13.25 -0.20
CA LYS A 54 0.48 -13.91 1.12
C LYS A 54 0.73 -12.90 2.24
N VAL A 55 1.40 -11.79 1.92
CA VAL A 55 1.70 -10.69 2.85
C VAL A 55 0.58 -9.65 2.87
N LEU A 56 0.18 -9.13 1.71
CA LEU A 56 -0.89 -8.17 1.52
C LEU A 56 -2.18 -8.90 1.11
N LYS A 57 -2.84 -9.50 2.10
CA LYS A 57 -4.07 -10.28 1.89
C LYS A 57 -5.28 -9.46 1.45
N THR A 58 -5.24 -8.14 1.65
CA THR A 58 -6.40 -7.29 1.39
C THR A 58 -5.98 -5.97 0.76
N VAL A 59 -6.71 -5.56 -0.27
CA VAL A 59 -6.41 -4.35 -1.07
C VAL A 59 -7.01 -3.08 -0.43
N HIS A 60 -7.58 -3.18 0.76
CA HIS A 60 -8.29 -2.08 1.42
C HIS A 60 -7.40 -0.85 1.69
N LEU A 61 -8.06 0.31 1.73
CA LEU A 61 -7.55 1.67 2.03
C LEU A 61 -6.98 1.87 3.45
N LYS A 62 -6.41 0.85 4.12
CA LYS A 62 -5.78 1.13 5.42
C LYS A 62 -4.65 2.14 5.19
N PRO A 63 -4.69 3.33 5.82
CA PRO A 63 -3.73 4.41 5.54
C PRO A 63 -2.29 3.97 5.76
N VAL A 64 -2.06 2.97 6.62
CA VAL A 64 -0.74 2.44 6.93
C VAL A 64 0.05 1.96 5.70
N PHE A 65 -0.59 1.65 4.56
CA PHE A 65 0.10 1.32 3.30
C PHE A 65 0.07 2.44 2.25
N TRP A 66 -0.64 3.53 2.52
CA TRP A 66 -0.82 4.69 1.63
C TRP A 66 -0.23 5.99 2.20
N THR A 67 0.18 6.00 3.47
CA THR A 67 1.01 7.05 4.03
C THR A 67 2.41 6.99 3.42
N ARG A 68 3.15 8.10 3.47
CA ARG A 68 4.55 8.16 3.02
C ARG A 68 5.43 7.10 3.70
N GLU A 69 5.12 6.75 4.94
CA GLU A 69 5.81 5.69 5.67
C GLU A 69 5.35 4.29 5.22
N GLY A 70 4.06 4.16 4.91
CA GLY A 70 3.46 2.96 4.35
C GLY A 70 3.95 2.57 2.97
N SER A 71 4.28 3.56 2.12
CA SER A 71 4.81 3.30 0.79
C SER A 71 6.16 2.58 0.85
N PHE A 72 7.02 2.91 1.83
CA PHE A 72 8.28 2.19 2.03
C PHE A 72 8.07 0.73 2.45
N GLY A 73 7.03 0.45 3.26
CA GLY A 73 6.66 -0.93 3.58
C GLY A 73 6.23 -1.74 2.34
N ARG A 74 5.56 -1.10 1.38
CA ARG A 74 5.18 -1.75 0.11
C ARG A 74 6.39 -2.00 -0.79
N VAL A 75 7.26 -1.00 -0.93
CA VAL A 75 8.55 -1.08 -1.63
C VAL A 75 9.36 -2.26 -1.09
N PHE A 76 9.42 -2.41 0.24
CA PHE A 76 10.07 -3.54 0.90
C PHE A 76 9.47 -4.91 0.52
N VAL A 77 8.15 -5.09 0.65
CA VAL A 77 7.49 -6.40 0.40
C VAL A 77 7.55 -6.84 -1.05
N THR A 78 7.40 -5.88 -1.96
CA THR A 78 7.39 -6.14 -3.40
C THR A 78 8.80 -6.23 -3.97
N GLY A 79 9.81 -5.80 -3.21
CA GLY A 79 11.16 -5.60 -3.69
C GLY A 79 11.27 -4.50 -4.76
N HIS A 80 10.23 -3.72 -5.00
CA HIS A 80 10.31 -2.56 -5.88
C HIS A 80 11.25 -1.50 -5.30
N GLY A 81 11.79 -0.63 -6.16
CA GLY A 81 12.51 0.57 -5.75
C GLY A 81 14.02 0.48 -5.97
N PRO A 82 14.86 0.96 -5.03
CA PRO A 82 16.28 1.19 -5.26
C PRO A 82 17.14 -0.09 -5.17
N PHE A 83 16.52 -1.26 -5.10
CA PHE A 83 17.20 -2.54 -4.91
C PHE A 83 17.84 -3.03 -6.22
N PRO A 84 19.14 -3.37 -6.24
CA PRO A 84 19.83 -3.89 -7.43
C PRO A 84 19.09 -5.06 -8.10
N SER A 85 18.58 -6.02 -7.33
CA SER A 85 17.87 -7.17 -7.87
C SER A 85 16.60 -6.81 -8.63
N PHE A 86 15.93 -5.74 -8.21
CA PHE A 86 14.79 -5.21 -8.92
C PHE A 86 15.20 -4.46 -10.19
N LEU A 87 16.21 -3.60 -10.11
CA LEU A 87 16.65 -2.82 -11.26
C LEU A 87 17.19 -3.70 -12.38
N ASN A 88 17.97 -4.73 -12.04
CA ASN A 88 18.46 -5.69 -13.02
C ASN A 88 17.32 -6.48 -13.69
N ARG A 89 16.34 -6.92 -12.93
CA ARG A 89 15.14 -7.60 -13.46
C ARG A 89 14.39 -6.75 -14.51
N PHE A 90 14.42 -5.43 -14.38
CA PHE A 90 13.80 -4.48 -15.30
C PHE A 90 14.77 -3.87 -16.31
N LEU A 91 15.99 -4.42 -16.42
CA LEU A 91 17.04 -3.96 -17.35
C LEU A 91 17.41 -2.48 -17.15
N LEU A 92 17.33 -2.01 -15.91
CA LEU A 92 17.74 -0.66 -15.48
C LEU A 92 19.15 -0.65 -14.84
N SER A 93 19.73 -1.83 -14.63
CA SER A 93 21.07 -2.04 -14.08
C SER A 93 21.66 -3.31 -14.69
N ASP A 94 22.96 -3.31 -14.97
CA ASP A 94 23.66 -4.45 -15.55
C ASP A 94 23.91 -5.58 -14.53
N SER A 95 23.86 -5.23 -13.23
CA SER A 95 24.06 -6.17 -12.12
C SER A 95 22.92 -6.13 -11.11
N ASP A 96 22.59 -7.30 -10.55
CA ASP A 96 21.68 -7.49 -9.42
C ASP A 96 22.40 -7.40 -8.06
N SER A 97 23.70 -7.10 -8.06
CA SER A 97 24.55 -7.19 -6.89
C SER A 97 24.59 -5.89 -6.07
N CYS A 98 24.56 -6.06 -4.75
CA CYS A 98 24.92 -5.03 -3.77
C CYS A 98 26.43 -4.77 -3.83
N ALA A 99 26.87 -3.57 -3.45
CA ALA A 99 28.29 -3.23 -3.34
C ALA A 99 29.11 -4.15 -2.42
N CYS A 100 28.46 -4.93 -1.54
CA CYS A 100 29.13 -5.96 -0.74
C CYS A 100 29.33 -7.31 -1.45
N GLY A 101 28.95 -7.43 -2.73
CA GLY A 101 29.14 -8.63 -3.56
C GLY A 101 28.03 -9.68 -3.51
N GLU A 102 26.99 -9.48 -2.70
CA GLU A 102 25.82 -10.37 -2.62
C GLU A 102 24.64 -9.82 -3.42
N VAL A 103 23.62 -10.63 -3.69
CA VAL A 103 22.39 -10.17 -4.36
C VAL A 103 21.72 -9.05 -3.57
N GLY A 104 21.50 -7.91 -4.21
CA GLY A 104 20.94 -6.70 -3.62
C GLY A 104 19.43 -6.74 -3.49
N ASP A 105 18.88 -7.76 -2.82
CA ASP A 105 17.45 -7.88 -2.53
C ASP A 105 17.04 -7.28 -1.16
N PRO A 106 15.75 -7.02 -0.91
CA PRO A 106 15.30 -6.42 0.34
C PRO A 106 15.66 -7.24 1.58
N ILE A 107 15.65 -8.58 1.51
CA ILE A 107 15.99 -9.45 2.65
C ILE A 107 17.46 -9.31 2.98
N HIS A 108 18.32 -9.27 1.97
CA HIS A 108 19.74 -9.05 2.13
C HIS A 108 20.01 -7.74 2.89
N PHE A 109 19.44 -6.62 2.42
CA PHE A 109 19.59 -5.34 3.11
C PHE A 109 19.00 -5.34 4.53
N ALA A 110 17.88 -6.03 4.75
CA ALA A 110 17.25 -6.05 6.06
C ALA A 110 17.91 -7.00 7.07
N THR A 111 18.72 -7.96 6.63
CA THR A 111 19.13 -9.08 7.52
C THR A 111 20.61 -9.41 7.52
N SER A 112 21.38 -9.01 6.50
CA SER A 112 22.78 -9.46 6.37
C SER A 112 23.74 -8.45 5.75
N CYS A 113 23.27 -7.43 5.03
CA CYS A 113 24.14 -6.48 4.35
C CYS A 113 25.03 -5.70 5.35
N PRO A 114 26.37 -5.73 5.20
CA PRO A 114 27.27 -4.96 6.06
C PRO A 114 27.02 -3.44 6.01
N LEU A 115 26.51 -2.93 4.89
CA LEU A 115 26.26 -1.49 4.71
C LEU A 115 25.02 -1.00 5.46
N THR A 116 24.15 -1.90 5.93
CA THR A 116 22.89 -1.55 6.61
C THR A 116 22.77 -2.16 8.01
N LEU A 117 23.90 -2.49 8.65
CA LEU A 117 23.99 -3.12 9.98
C LEU A 117 23.07 -2.46 11.03
N SER A 118 22.96 -1.13 11.02
CA SER A 118 22.15 -0.36 11.97
C SER A 118 20.65 -0.67 11.93
N TRP A 119 20.14 -1.20 10.82
CA TRP A 119 18.71 -1.47 10.62
C TRP A 119 18.38 -2.95 10.57
N HIS A 120 19.36 -3.83 10.85
CA HIS A 120 19.15 -5.27 10.76
C HIS A 120 17.97 -5.76 11.59
N ILE A 121 17.26 -6.69 10.99
CA ILE A 121 16.17 -7.46 11.53
C ILE A 121 16.59 -8.92 11.46
N ARG A 122 16.17 -9.72 12.44
CA ARG A 122 16.44 -11.15 12.46
C ARG A 122 16.02 -11.81 11.15
N LYS A 123 16.91 -12.57 10.52
CA LYS A 123 16.68 -13.28 9.26
C LYS A 123 15.48 -14.25 9.36
N PRO A 124 14.60 -14.31 8.34
CA PRO A 124 13.54 -15.31 8.28
C PRO A 124 14.11 -16.73 8.11
N SER A 125 13.31 -17.72 8.53
CA SER A 125 13.44 -19.06 7.96
C SER A 125 12.79 -19.07 6.57
N THR A 126 13.40 -19.76 5.62
CA THR A 126 12.93 -19.84 4.22
C THR A 126 11.46 -20.26 4.11
N SER A 127 11.00 -21.17 4.98
CA SER A 127 9.60 -21.65 4.96
C SER A 127 8.58 -20.64 5.50
N LEU A 128 9.04 -19.59 6.21
CA LEU A 128 8.19 -18.62 6.92
C LEU A 128 8.39 -17.18 6.42
N GLU A 129 8.98 -16.99 5.24
CA GLU A 129 9.31 -15.67 4.71
C GLU A 129 8.11 -14.73 4.64
N SER A 130 6.96 -15.18 4.11
CA SER A 130 5.77 -14.32 4.04
C SER A 130 5.24 -13.91 5.42
N LEU A 131 5.32 -14.80 6.40
CA LEU A 131 4.93 -14.50 7.78
C LEU A 131 5.92 -13.54 8.45
N TRP A 132 7.19 -13.62 8.07
CA TRP A 132 8.21 -12.70 8.54
C TRP A 132 7.95 -11.28 8.04
N TYR A 133 7.68 -11.07 6.75
CA TYR A 133 7.33 -9.75 6.23
C TYR A 133 6.11 -9.16 6.93
N LEU A 134 5.06 -9.96 7.16
CA LEU A 134 3.89 -9.55 7.93
C LEU A 134 4.28 -9.03 9.32
N ARG A 135 5.06 -9.81 10.09
CA ARG A 135 5.50 -9.43 11.44
C ARG A 135 6.38 -8.18 11.45
N VAL A 136 7.23 -8.03 10.44
CA VAL A 136 8.09 -6.83 10.27
C VAL A 136 7.24 -5.58 10.05
N LEU A 137 6.19 -5.68 9.23
CA LEU A 137 5.31 -4.54 8.93
C LEU A 137 4.32 -4.21 10.05
N GLU A 138 3.86 -5.21 10.79
CA GLU A 138 2.96 -5.06 11.94
C GLU A 138 3.66 -4.44 13.14
N ASN A 139 4.96 -4.72 13.34
CA ASN A 139 5.74 -4.16 14.43
C ASN A 139 6.22 -2.73 14.10
N PRO A 140 5.83 -1.68 14.87
CA PRO A 140 6.21 -0.30 14.57
C PRO A 140 7.72 -0.05 14.58
N ASN A 141 8.47 -0.70 15.47
CA ASN A 141 9.92 -0.53 15.57
C ASN A 141 10.62 -1.14 14.35
N SER A 142 10.22 -2.36 13.96
CA SER A 142 10.72 -3.02 12.75
C SER A 142 10.37 -2.20 11.51
N ARG A 143 9.14 -1.69 11.41
CA ARG A 143 8.72 -0.83 10.30
C ARG A 143 9.57 0.45 10.22
N ASN A 144 9.84 1.11 11.33
CA ASN A 144 10.72 2.28 11.36
C ASN A 144 12.15 1.95 10.92
N ARG A 145 12.67 0.77 11.29
CA ARG A 145 13.97 0.30 10.79
C ARG A 145 13.96 0.13 9.27
N ILE A 146 12.94 -0.53 8.71
CA ILE A 146 12.79 -0.67 7.25
C ILE A 146 12.69 0.68 6.54
N ILE A 147 11.89 1.61 7.07
CA ILE A 147 11.73 2.94 6.47
C ILE A 147 13.08 3.67 6.43
N ASN A 148 13.82 3.67 7.54
CA ASN A 148 15.09 4.36 7.63
C ASN A 148 16.17 3.69 6.77
N MET A 149 16.17 2.36 6.72
CA MET A 149 17.04 1.60 5.81
C MET A 149 16.79 1.96 4.35
N ILE A 150 15.54 1.99 3.90
CA ILE A 150 15.23 2.32 2.50
C ILE A 150 15.62 3.76 2.17
N LYS A 151 15.36 4.71 3.07
CA LYS A 151 15.81 6.10 2.91
C LYS A 151 17.33 6.16 2.75
N PHE A 152 18.06 5.47 3.62
CA PHE A 152 19.52 5.40 3.54
C PHE A 152 20.01 4.83 2.19
N ILE A 153 19.36 3.77 1.67
CA ILE A 153 19.70 3.20 0.36
C ILE A 153 19.45 4.21 -0.76
N ILE A 154 18.33 4.94 -0.72
CA ILE A 154 18.01 5.98 -1.71
C ILE A 154 19.04 7.11 -1.66
N ASP A 155 19.38 7.58 -0.46
CA ASP A 155 20.28 8.72 -0.26
C ASP A 155 21.75 8.37 -0.63
N ASN A 156 22.09 7.08 -0.69
CA ASN A 156 23.45 6.59 -0.96
C ASN A 156 23.49 5.62 -2.15
N GLU A 157 22.60 5.82 -3.13
CA GLU A 157 22.37 4.91 -4.25
C GLU A 157 23.67 4.48 -4.97
N ASN A 158 24.59 5.42 -5.18
CA ASN A 158 25.89 5.22 -5.82
C ASN A 158 26.86 4.34 -5.03
N ILE A 159 26.68 4.19 -3.71
CA ILE A 159 27.54 3.37 -2.84
C ILE A 159 26.93 1.98 -2.61
N MET A 160 25.63 1.82 -2.86
CA MET A 160 24.90 0.59 -2.57
C MET A 160 24.98 -0.45 -3.70
N ARG A 161 25.45 -0.06 -4.88
CA ARG A 161 25.47 -0.92 -6.07
C ARG A 161 26.90 -1.16 -6.53
N LEU A 162 27.13 -2.37 -7.03
CA LEU A 162 28.36 -2.69 -7.75
C LEU A 162 28.14 -2.27 -9.21
N GLU A 163 28.98 -1.38 -9.71
CA GLU A 163 29.04 -1.02 -11.14
C GLU A 163 29.48 -2.21 -11.99
#